data_AF-A0A0B1SKF0-F1
#
_entry.id   AF-A0A0B1SKF0-F1
#
_cell.length_a   1.000
_cell.length_b   1.000
_cell.length_c   1.000
_cell.angle_alpha   90.00
_cell.angle_beta   90.00
_cell.angle_gamma   90.00
#
_symmetry.space_group_name_H-M   'P 1'
#
loop_
_entity.id
_entity.type
_entity.pdbx_description
1 polymer ?
#
loop_
_entity_poly.entity_id
_entity_poly.type
_entity_poly.pdbx_seq_one_letter_code
_entity_poly.pdbx_strand_id
1 'polypeptide(L)'
;MDTLQDATCVFVGLTKQESTVFWLQLYNLFAFFWMTCFVSALGDISLAGAFASYYWAKNKPRDVPSFPVLRALYRAIRYNLGSLAFGSLIIAIVKIIRVILDYLDKKLATTNSTILKTILGALKCCFWCMEVFLKFLTKNAFIMIAIYGKNFFTSAKDSFMLLARNCVRAAVVNQVAGILLFIGKAVITLGMGVVAFFYFSGQWVVDGIPRVELYYYFVPIILVLIGSYFVADLFFDVYEMAVDTTFICFLEDSEQNDGSPEKPFYMSKNLQSILDVKNTT
;
A
#
# COMPACT_ATOMS: atom_id res chain seq x y z
N MET A 1 -55.85 -32.85 -43.49
CA MET A 1 -55.37 -31.47 -43.68
C MET A 1 -54.91 -31.03 -42.30
N ASP A 2 -53.71 -31.44 -41.91
CA ASP A 2 -53.12 -31.07 -40.62
C ASP A 2 -52.05 -30.03 -40.92
N THR A 3 -52.35 -28.77 -40.60
CA THR A 3 -51.42 -27.66 -40.72
C THR A 3 -50.39 -27.79 -39.61
N LEU A 4 -49.15 -28.12 -39.99
CA LEU A 4 -47.96 -28.04 -39.13
C LEU A 4 -47.85 -26.62 -38.57
N GLN A 5 -48.09 -26.48 -37.27
CA GLN A 5 -47.87 -25.25 -36.54
C GLN A 5 -46.37 -25.15 -36.26
N ASP A 6 -45.70 -24.20 -36.91
CA ASP A 6 -44.27 -23.94 -36.71
C ASP A 6 -43.99 -23.68 -35.23
N ALA A 7 -43.32 -24.63 -34.58
CA ALA A 7 -42.84 -24.50 -33.22
C ALA A 7 -41.70 -23.48 -33.21
N THR A 8 -42.03 -22.22 -32.94
CA THR A 8 -41.03 -21.18 -32.72
C THR A 8 -40.46 -21.32 -31.31
N CYS A 9 -39.18 -21.68 -31.23
CA CYS A 9 -38.44 -21.74 -29.98
C CYS A 9 -38.13 -20.31 -29.52
N VAL A 10 -39.06 -19.68 -28.79
CA VAL A 10 -38.82 -18.39 -28.13
C VAL A 10 -38.05 -18.66 -26.85
N PHE A 11 -36.86 -18.08 -26.73
CA PHE A 11 -36.01 -18.19 -25.53
C PHE A 11 -36.65 -17.41 -24.37
N VAL A 12 -37.58 -18.03 -23.65
CA VAL A 12 -38.24 -17.43 -22.48
C VAL A 12 -37.29 -17.50 -21.28
N GLY A 13 -36.75 -16.35 -20.85
CA GLY A 13 -35.97 -16.25 -19.61
C GLY A 13 -34.62 -15.54 -19.68
N LEU A 14 -34.21 -15.03 -20.84
CA LEU A 14 -33.00 -14.20 -20.99
C LEU A 14 -33.30 -12.72 -21.27
N THR A 15 -34.48 -12.21 -20.91
CA THR A 15 -34.62 -10.77 -20.67
C THR A 15 -33.91 -10.45 -19.35
N LYS A 16 -32.57 -10.38 -19.43
CA LYS A 16 -31.75 -9.70 -18.45
C LYS A 16 -32.40 -8.34 -18.24
N GLN A 17 -33.10 -8.17 -17.10
CA GLN A 17 -33.70 -6.89 -16.78
C GLN A 17 -32.56 -5.87 -16.78
N GLU A 18 -32.53 -4.99 -17.80
CA GLU A 18 -31.36 -4.17 -18.10
C GLU A 18 -30.94 -3.34 -16.88
N SER A 19 -31.92 -2.91 -16.09
CA SER A 19 -31.72 -2.25 -14.81
C SER A 19 -30.98 -3.13 -13.80
N THR A 20 -31.41 -4.37 -13.56
CA THR A 20 -30.74 -5.30 -12.63
C THR A 20 -29.30 -5.59 -13.04
N VAL A 21 -29.04 -5.76 -14.34
CA VAL A 21 -27.69 -6.01 -14.86
C VAL A 21 -26.78 -4.80 -14.65
N PHE A 22 -27.29 -3.60 -14.92
CA PHE A 22 -26.57 -2.36 -14.70
C PHE A 22 -26.19 -2.18 -13.21
N TRP A 23 -27.14 -2.41 -12.29
CA TRP A 23 -26.86 -2.32 -10.86
C TRP A 23 -25.85 -3.36 -10.38
N LEU A 24 -25.92 -4.60 -10.88
CA LEU A 24 -24.93 -5.65 -10.58
C LEU A 24 -23.54 -5.31 -11.13
N GLN A 25 -23.45 -4.72 -12.33
CA GLN A 25 -22.18 -4.24 -12.90
C GLN A 25 -21.58 -3.12 -12.06
N LEU A 26 -22.40 -2.16 -11.62
CA LEU A 26 -21.95 -1.07 -10.75
C LEU A 26 -21.47 -1.59 -9.39
N TYR A 27 -22.20 -2.56 -8.82
CA TYR A 27 -21.79 -3.24 -7.60
C TYR A 27 -20.46 -3.98 -7.77
N ASN A 28 -20.27 -4.73 -8.86
CA ASN A 28 -19.01 -5.44 -9.14
C ASN A 28 -17.84 -4.48 -9.30
N LEU A 29 -18.05 -3.33 -9.96
CA LEU A 29 -17.02 -2.29 -10.07
C LEU A 29 -16.64 -1.74 -8.69
N PHE A 30 -17.65 -1.39 -7.88
CA PHE A 30 -17.43 -0.93 -6.51
C PHE A 30 -16.70 -1.96 -5.65
N ALA A 31 -17.16 -3.22 -5.68
CA ALA A 31 -16.57 -4.33 -4.96
C ALA A 31 -15.13 -4.58 -5.39
N PHE A 32 -14.82 -4.50 -6.69
CA PHE A 32 -13.46 -4.63 -7.20
C PHE A 32 -12.54 -3.53 -6.62
N PHE A 33 -12.95 -2.26 -6.68
CA PHE A 33 -12.18 -1.16 -6.10
C PHE A 33 -11.98 -1.31 -4.59
N TRP A 34 -13.04 -1.69 -3.86
CA TRP A 34 -12.94 -1.91 -2.43
C TRP A 34 -12.01 -3.09 -2.09
N MET A 35 -12.12 -4.21 -2.80
CA MET A 35 -11.28 -5.38 -2.59
C MET A 35 -9.81 -5.10 -2.84
N THR A 36 -9.45 -4.27 -3.82
CA THR A 36 -8.03 -3.87 -4.00
C THR A 36 -7.48 -3.10 -2.79
N CYS A 37 -8.29 -2.21 -2.21
CA CYS A 37 -7.91 -1.49 -0.99
C CYS A 37 -7.87 -2.43 0.22
N PHE A 38 -8.77 -3.42 0.28
CA PHE A 38 -8.80 -4.42 1.34
C PHE A 38 -7.58 -5.33 1.32
N VAL A 39 -7.17 -5.83 0.14
CA VAL A 39 -5.97 -6.65 -0.01
C VAL A 39 -4.72 -5.86 0.37
N SER A 40 -4.64 -4.58 -0.01
CA SER A 40 -3.53 -3.69 0.39
C SER A 40 -3.48 -3.53 1.92
N ALA A 41 -4.63 -3.22 2.54
CA ALA A 41 -4.75 -3.11 4.00
C ALA A 41 -4.36 -4.41 4.74
N LEU A 42 -4.71 -5.56 4.16
CA LEU A 42 -4.33 -6.87 4.69
C LEU A 42 -2.82 -7.10 4.62
N GLY A 43 -2.18 -6.66 3.54
CA GLY A 43 -0.72 -6.63 3.40
C GLY A 43 -0.07 -5.77 4.49
N ASP A 44 -0.50 -4.51 4.61
CA ASP A 44 0.04 -3.53 5.56
C ASP A 44 0.00 -4.05 7.01
N ILE A 45 -1.15 -4.55 7.47
CA ILE A 45 -1.28 -5.04 8.85
C ILE A 45 -0.48 -6.33 9.09
N SER A 46 -0.34 -7.17 8.06
CA SER A 46 0.43 -8.43 8.18
C SER A 46 1.92 -8.15 8.29
N LEU A 47 2.42 -7.21 7.48
CA LEU A 47 3.80 -6.73 7.55
C LEU A 47 4.05 -5.99 8.88
N ALA A 48 3.15 -5.09 9.27
CA ALA A 48 3.21 -4.42 10.57
C ALA A 48 3.29 -5.42 11.72
N GLY A 49 2.45 -6.45 11.70
CA GLY A 49 2.45 -7.48 12.74
C GLY A 49 3.75 -8.28 12.79
N ALA A 50 4.35 -8.57 11.64
CA ALA A 50 5.63 -9.25 11.57
C ALA A 50 6.78 -8.39 12.12
N PHE A 51 6.89 -7.13 11.67
CA PHE A 51 7.94 -6.21 12.14
C PHE A 51 7.78 -5.84 13.61
N ALA A 52 6.55 -5.62 14.09
CA ALA A 52 6.28 -5.39 15.50
C ALA A 52 6.67 -6.61 16.35
N SER A 53 6.33 -7.83 15.91
CA SER A 53 6.72 -9.06 16.62
C SER A 53 8.24 -9.22 16.69
N TYR A 54 8.97 -8.78 15.66
CA TYR A 54 10.43 -8.74 15.69
C TYR A 54 10.95 -7.66 16.65
N TYR A 55 10.44 -6.44 16.57
CA TYR A 55 10.88 -5.31 17.39
C TYR A 55 10.78 -5.63 18.89
N TRP A 56 9.59 -6.05 19.32
CA TRP A 56 9.25 -6.32 20.72
C TRP A 56 9.79 -7.67 21.25
N ALA A 57 10.49 -8.46 20.44
CA ALA A 57 11.15 -9.69 20.91
C ALA A 57 12.37 -9.34 21.79
N LYS A 58 12.43 -9.85 23.03
CA LYS A 58 13.57 -9.62 23.94
C LYS A 58 14.83 -10.34 23.46
N ASN A 59 14.77 -11.65 23.24
CA ASN A 59 15.90 -12.45 22.78
C ASN A 59 15.79 -12.74 21.29
N LYS A 60 16.47 -11.94 20.46
CA LYS A 60 16.52 -12.13 19.01
C LYS A 60 17.65 -13.12 18.66
N PRO A 61 17.42 -14.19 17.85
CA PRO A 61 16.19 -14.52 17.10
C PRO A 61 15.23 -15.49 17.83
N ARG A 62 15.56 -15.99 19.02
CA ARG A 62 14.84 -17.10 19.68
C ARG A 62 13.35 -16.80 19.95
N ASP A 63 13.03 -15.57 20.33
CA ASP A 63 11.68 -15.16 20.72
C ASP A 63 10.84 -14.69 19.51
N VAL A 64 11.43 -14.65 18.31
CA VAL A 64 10.72 -14.28 17.08
C VAL A 64 9.89 -15.47 16.61
N PRO A 65 8.58 -15.32 16.37
CA PRO A 65 7.75 -16.44 15.96
C PRO A 65 8.17 -16.99 14.60
N SER A 66 8.16 -18.31 14.43
CA SER A 66 8.33 -18.94 13.12
C SER A 66 7.24 -18.46 12.16
N PHE A 67 7.64 -18.14 10.92
CA PHE A 67 6.76 -17.58 9.88
C PHE A 67 5.97 -16.35 10.36
N PRO A 68 6.65 -15.25 10.74
CA PRO A 68 6.02 -14.10 11.40
C PRO A 68 4.93 -13.45 10.52
N VAL A 69 5.14 -13.40 9.20
CA VAL A 69 4.18 -12.85 8.24
C VAL A 69 2.90 -13.69 8.18
N LEU A 70 3.02 -15.02 8.05
CA LEU A 70 1.84 -15.90 7.99
C LEU A 70 1.05 -15.87 9.30
N ARG A 71 1.74 -15.82 10.43
CA ARG A 71 1.10 -15.72 11.75
C ARG A 71 0.40 -14.37 11.95
N ALA A 72 1.01 -13.27 11.51
CA ALA A 72 0.40 -11.95 11.52
C ALA A 72 -0.81 -11.88 10.59
N LEU A 73 -0.73 -12.47 9.39
CA LEU A 73 -1.82 -12.58 8.43
C LEU A 73 -3.00 -13.37 9.03
N TYR A 74 -2.72 -14.52 9.65
CA TYR A 74 -3.75 -15.30 10.35
C TYR A 74 -4.44 -14.49 11.45
N ARG A 75 -3.67 -13.76 12.27
CA ARG A 75 -4.22 -12.88 13.32
C ARG A 75 -5.07 -11.77 12.72
N ALA A 76 -4.64 -11.16 11.60
CA ALA A 76 -5.38 -10.13 10.90
C ALA A 76 -6.73 -10.63 10.38
N ILE A 77 -6.74 -11.80 9.73
CA ILE A 77 -7.97 -12.42 9.19
C ILE A 77 -8.91 -12.87 10.33
N ARG A 78 -8.37 -13.46 11.40
CA ARG A 78 -9.19 -14.04 12.47
C ARG A 78 -9.80 -13.01 13.42
N TYR A 79 -9.09 -11.92 13.70
CA TYR A 79 -9.46 -10.97 14.76
C TYR A 79 -9.69 -9.54 14.27
N ASN A 80 -9.03 -9.10 13.19
CA ASN A 80 -9.04 -7.69 12.79
C ASN A 80 -9.84 -7.42 11.50
N LEU A 81 -10.46 -8.44 10.90
CA LEU A 81 -11.12 -8.37 9.59
C LEU A 81 -12.11 -7.20 9.46
N GLY A 82 -12.91 -6.94 10.50
CA GLY A 82 -13.88 -5.85 10.50
C GLY A 82 -13.24 -4.46 10.44
N SER A 83 -12.16 -4.25 11.21
CA SER A 83 -11.39 -3.00 11.17
C SER A 83 -10.69 -2.80 9.83
N LEU A 84 -10.18 -3.87 9.22
CA LEU A 84 -9.60 -3.83 7.86
C LEU A 84 -10.65 -3.49 6.81
N ALA A 85 -11.80 -4.17 6.86
CA ALA A 85 -12.93 -3.96 5.95
C ALA A 85 -13.39 -2.50 6.00
N PHE A 86 -13.55 -1.97 7.21
CA PHE A 86 -13.96 -0.58 7.42
C PHE A 86 -12.90 0.44 6.96
N GLY A 87 -11.63 0.28 7.35
CA GLY A 87 -10.55 1.20 6.97
C GLY A 87 -10.32 1.23 5.45
N SER A 88 -10.35 0.06 4.80
CA SER A 88 -10.24 -0.04 3.34
C SER A 88 -11.47 0.51 2.61
N LEU A 89 -12.67 0.39 3.18
CA LEU A 89 -13.91 0.94 2.62
C LEU A 89 -13.88 2.47 2.59
N ILE A 90 -13.41 3.11 3.68
CA ILE A 90 -13.25 4.57 3.74
C ILE A 90 -12.33 5.06 2.62
N ILE A 91 -11.17 4.41 2.45
CA ILE A 91 -10.22 4.76 1.39
C ILE A 91 -10.86 4.56 0.01
N ALA A 92 -11.58 3.45 -0.20
CA ALA A 92 -12.21 3.14 -1.48
C ALA A 92 -13.27 4.18 -1.87
N ILE A 93 -14.12 4.62 -0.93
CA ILE A 93 -15.14 5.66 -1.18
C ILE A 93 -14.46 6.96 -1.65
N VAL A 94 -13.42 7.41 -0.96
CA VAL A 94 -12.73 8.65 -1.31
C VAL A 94 -12.02 8.55 -2.66
N LYS A 95 -11.39 7.40 -2.96
CA LYS A 95 -10.80 7.13 -4.28
C LYS A 95 -11.85 7.18 -5.40
N ILE A 96 -13.02 6.58 -5.20
CA ILE A 96 -14.09 6.60 -6.20
C ILE A 96 -14.58 8.03 -6.44
N ILE A 97 -14.77 8.82 -5.39
CA ILE A 97 -15.16 10.24 -5.54
C ILE A 97 -14.10 11.01 -6.33
N ARG A 98 -12.81 10.80 -6.06
CA ARG A 98 -11.73 11.44 -6.81
C ARG A 98 -11.75 11.04 -8.29
N VAL A 99 -11.93 9.76 -8.61
CA VAL A 99 -12.03 9.28 -9.99
C VAL A 99 -13.22 9.93 -10.71
N ILE A 100 -14.36 10.08 -10.04
CA ILE A 100 -15.54 10.77 -10.59
C ILE A 100 -15.21 12.25 -10.84
N LEU A 101 -14.57 12.95 -9.90
CA LEU A 101 -14.18 14.35 -10.08
C LEU A 101 -13.20 14.53 -11.25
N ASP A 102 -12.22 13.62 -11.41
CA ASP A 102 -11.28 13.64 -12.53
C ASP A 102 -11.96 13.34 -13.88
N TYR A 103 -12.97 12.46 -13.88
CA TYR A 103 -13.79 12.21 -15.06
C TYR A 103 -14.65 13.43 -15.44
N LEU A 104 -15.29 14.07 -14.46
CA LEU A 104 -16.08 15.29 -14.67
C LEU A 104 -15.22 16.44 -15.21
N ASP A 105 -14.01 16.61 -14.67
CA ASP A 105 -13.06 17.63 -15.13
C ASP A 105 -12.68 17.44 -16.60
N LYS A 106 -12.37 16.21 -17.02
CA LYS A 106 -12.10 15.88 -18.43
C LYS A 106 -13.30 16.16 -19.33
N LYS A 107 -14.51 15.84 -18.88
CA LYS A 107 -15.73 16.04 -19.67
C LYS A 107 -16.17 17.50 -19.75
N LEU A 108 -15.87 18.30 -18.73
CA LEU A 108 -16.22 19.71 -18.65
C LEU A 108 -15.10 20.64 -19.13
N ALA A 109 -13.96 20.08 -19.57
CA ALA A 109 -12.86 20.82 -20.18
C ALA A 109 -13.30 21.66 -21.39
N THR A 110 -14.29 21.17 -22.15
CA THR A 110 -14.86 21.85 -23.33
C THR A 110 -15.83 22.99 -23.01
N THR A 111 -16.20 23.18 -21.73
CA THR A 111 -17.17 24.20 -21.31
C THR A 111 -16.45 25.51 -20.93
N ASN A 112 -17.01 26.67 -21.32
CA ASN A 112 -16.42 28.00 -21.06
C ASN A 112 -16.77 28.62 -19.69
N SER A 113 -17.42 27.88 -18.79
CA SER A 113 -17.81 28.42 -17.48
C SER A 113 -16.63 28.39 -16.50
N THR A 114 -16.04 29.55 -16.24
CA THR A 114 -14.94 29.73 -15.28
C THR A 114 -15.34 29.31 -13.87
N ILE A 115 -16.58 29.59 -13.45
CA ILE A 115 -17.08 29.26 -12.10
C ILE A 115 -17.07 27.74 -11.87
N LEU A 116 -17.54 26.96 -12.85
CA LEU A 116 -17.59 25.51 -12.76
C LEU A 116 -16.18 24.91 -12.67
N LYS A 117 -15.23 25.44 -13.43
CA LYS A 117 -13.81 25.03 -13.39
C LYS A 117 -13.19 25.32 -12.03
N THR A 118 -13.44 26.49 -11.44
CA THR A 118 -12.93 26.86 -10.11
C THR A 118 -13.48 25.93 -9.01
N ILE A 119 -14.79 25.63 -9.02
CA ILE A 119 -15.42 24.73 -8.03
C ILE A 119 -14.87 23.30 -8.16
N LEU A 120 -14.77 22.78 -9.40
CA LEU A 120 -14.21 21.44 -9.63
C LEU A 120 -12.74 21.36 -9.20
N GLY A 121 -11.94 22.39 -9.49
CA GLY A 121 -10.57 22.49 -9.01
C GLY A 121 -10.46 22.45 -7.48
N ALA A 122 -11.31 23.21 -6.78
CA ALA A 122 -11.35 23.23 -5.33
C ALA A 122 -11.75 21.86 -4.73
N LEU A 123 -12.78 21.22 -5.28
CA LEU A 123 -13.22 19.88 -4.86
C LEU A 123 -12.13 18.83 -5.11
N LYS A 124 -11.48 18.85 -6.28
CA LYS A 124 -10.37 17.95 -6.60
C LYS A 124 -9.24 18.08 -5.60
N CYS A 125 -8.85 19.31 -5.27
CA CYS A 125 -7.83 19.58 -4.25
C CYS A 125 -8.24 19.03 -2.87
N CYS A 126 -9.47 19.33 -2.43
CA CYS A 126 -10.00 18.87 -1.14
C CYS A 126 -10.02 17.33 -1.03
N PHE A 127 -10.56 16.64 -2.04
CA PHE A 127 -10.62 15.18 -2.05
C PHE A 127 -9.25 14.52 -2.23
N TRP A 128 -8.32 15.17 -2.93
CA TRP A 128 -6.92 14.73 -2.98
C TRP A 128 -6.26 14.80 -1.60
N CYS A 129 -6.37 15.94 -0.91
CA CYS A 129 -5.87 16.10 0.46
C CYS A 129 -6.50 15.08 1.41
N MET A 130 -7.81 14.86 1.31
CA MET A 130 -8.52 13.88 2.14
C MET A 130 -8.07 12.44 1.84
N GLU A 131 -7.85 12.09 0.57
CA GLU A 131 -7.33 10.76 0.22
C GLU A 131 -5.94 10.53 0.83
N VAL A 132 -5.03 11.50 0.68
CA VAL A 132 -3.68 11.43 1.23
C VAL A 132 -3.73 11.30 2.76
N PHE A 133 -4.52 12.15 3.42
CA PHE A 133 -4.67 12.12 4.87
C PHE A 133 -5.27 10.80 5.38
N LEU A 134 -6.34 10.29 4.74
CA LEU A 134 -6.99 9.06 5.17
C LEU A 134 -6.12 7.82 4.92
N LYS A 135 -5.34 7.80 3.84
CA LYS A 135 -4.33 6.75 3.63
C LYS A 135 -3.29 6.77 4.74
N PHE A 136 -2.75 7.95 5.05
CA PHE A 136 -1.78 8.12 6.13
C PHE A 136 -2.37 7.66 7.48
N LEU A 137 -3.56 8.15 7.84
CA LEU A 137 -4.22 7.80 9.11
C LEU A 137 -4.49 6.29 9.19
N THR A 138 -5.00 5.69 8.12
CA THR A 138 -5.38 4.28 8.08
C THR A 138 -4.16 3.35 8.13
N LYS A 139 -3.07 3.67 7.41
CA LYS A 139 -1.81 2.92 7.47
C LYS A 139 -1.25 2.89 8.89
N ASN A 140 -1.15 4.05 9.53
CA ASN A 140 -0.66 4.16 10.91
C ASN A 140 -1.62 3.53 11.94
N ALA A 141 -2.94 3.60 11.71
CA ALA A 141 -3.91 2.88 12.51
C ALA A 141 -3.68 1.37 12.45
N PHE A 142 -3.48 0.79 11.25
CA PHE A 142 -3.20 -0.63 11.10
C PHE A 142 -1.93 -1.08 11.80
N ILE A 143 -0.88 -0.23 11.84
CA ILE A 143 0.32 -0.51 12.64
C ILE A 143 -0.06 -0.66 14.13
N MET A 144 -0.82 0.29 14.67
CA MET A 144 -1.27 0.23 16.07
C MET A 144 -2.21 -0.94 16.36
N ILE A 145 -3.09 -1.31 15.42
CA ILE A 145 -3.92 -2.53 15.53
C ILE A 145 -3.03 -3.77 15.53
N ALA A 146 -1.96 -3.80 14.74
CA ALA A 146 -1.06 -4.94 14.68
C ALA A 146 -0.28 -5.15 15.99
N ILE A 147 0.05 -4.06 16.69
CA ILE A 147 0.75 -4.05 17.99
C ILE A 147 -0.22 -4.41 19.12
N TYR A 148 -1.35 -3.69 19.24
CA TYR A 148 -2.23 -3.76 20.41
C TYR A 148 -3.54 -4.52 20.22
N GLY A 149 -3.98 -4.75 18.98
CA GLY A 149 -5.26 -5.41 18.68
C GLY A 149 -6.50 -4.58 19.06
N LYS A 150 -6.39 -3.25 19.14
CA LYS A 150 -7.53 -2.36 19.43
C LYS A 150 -8.38 -2.11 18.17
N ASN A 151 -9.55 -1.50 18.36
CA ASN A 151 -10.45 -1.11 17.26
C ASN A 151 -9.82 -0.01 16.38
N PHE A 152 -10.35 0.16 15.15
CA PHE A 152 -9.83 1.11 14.16
C PHE A 152 -9.70 2.55 14.68
N PHE A 153 -10.80 3.14 15.20
CA PHE A 153 -10.80 4.55 15.62
C PHE A 153 -9.86 4.83 16.79
N THR A 154 -9.79 3.92 17.76
CA THR A 154 -8.87 4.05 18.89
C THR A 154 -7.43 4.01 18.41
N SER A 155 -7.09 3.04 17.54
CA SER A 155 -5.75 2.89 16.98
C SER A 155 -5.35 4.07 16.08
N ALA A 156 -6.29 4.61 15.31
CA ALA A 156 -6.10 5.80 14.49
C ALA A 156 -5.82 7.04 15.34
N LYS A 157 -6.56 7.22 16.43
CA LYS A 157 -6.33 8.32 17.37
C LYS A 157 -4.97 8.19 18.06
N ASP A 158 -4.65 7.00 18.59
CA ASP A 158 -3.42 6.73 19.32
C ASP A 158 -2.19 6.95 18.42
N SER A 159 -2.18 6.36 17.21
CA SER A 159 -1.09 6.56 16.23
C SER A 159 -0.93 8.01 15.81
N PHE A 160 -2.03 8.70 15.50
CA PHE A 160 -1.97 10.11 15.10
C PHE A 160 -1.43 11.00 16.23
N MET A 161 -1.90 10.81 17.46
CA MET A 161 -1.41 11.59 18.60
C MET A 161 0.07 11.32 18.89
N LEU A 162 0.51 10.06 18.79
CA LEU A 162 1.91 9.69 18.98
C LEU A 162 2.83 10.37 17.95
N LEU A 163 2.42 10.33 16.67
CA LEU A 163 3.15 10.97 15.58
C LEU A 163 3.12 12.50 15.67
N ALA A 164 1.99 13.09 16.09
CA ALA A 164 1.85 14.53 16.25
C ALA A 164 2.75 15.08 17.37
N ARG A 165 2.89 14.36 18.49
CA ARG A 165 3.80 14.73 19.60
C ARG A 165 5.27 14.63 19.17
N ASN A 166 5.58 13.69 18.28
CA ASN A 166 6.93 13.43 17.79
C ASN A 166 7.10 13.90 16.34
N CYS A 167 6.43 14.99 15.94
CA CYS A 167 6.32 15.40 14.53
C CYS A 167 7.67 15.68 13.86
N VAL A 168 8.63 16.27 14.59
CA VAL A 168 9.98 16.52 14.08
C VAL A 168 10.71 15.22 13.78
N ARG A 169 10.66 14.24 14.70
CA ARG A 169 11.27 12.92 14.49
C ARG A 169 10.61 12.20 13.32
N ALA A 170 9.28 12.27 13.23
CA ALA A 170 8.51 11.66 12.15
C ALA A 170 8.87 12.27 10.78
N ALA A 171 8.98 13.60 10.69
CA ALA A 171 9.36 14.28 9.46
C ALA A 171 10.77 13.91 9.00
N VAL A 172 11.74 13.88 9.93
CA VAL A 172 13.13 13.51 9.61
C VAL A 172 13.22 12.06 9.13
N VAL A 173 12.60 11.12 9.84
CA VAL A 173 12.63 9.69 9.47
C VAL A 173 11.96 9.47 8.11
N ASN A 174 10.78 10.06 7.89
CA ASN A 174 10.08 9.95 6.61
C ASN A 174 10.90 10.54 5.44
N GLN A 175 11.56 11.68 5.65
CA GLN A 175 12.38 12.30 4.62
C GLN A 175 13.63 11.46 4.29
N VAL A 176 14.35 10.99 5.30
CA VAL A 176 15.57 10.18 5.12
C VAL A 176 15.24 8.83 4.49
N ALA A 177 14.22 8.15 5.00
CA ALA A 177 13.76 6.88 4.45
C ALA A 177 13.28 7.03 3.00
N GLY A 178 12.50 8.08 2.72
CA GLY A 178 12.04 8.37 1.35
C GLY A 178 13.19 8.54 0.37
N ILE A 179 14.23 9.30 0.72
CA ILE A 179 15.43 9.48 -0.11
C ILE A 179 16.17 8.15 -0.30
N LEU A 180 16.39 7.40 0.78
CA LEU A 180 17.12 6.14 0.72
C LEU A 180 16.40 5.11 -0.16
N LEU A 181 15.09 4.96 0.02
CA LEU A 181 14.28 4.03 -0.76
C LEU A 181 14.18 4.48 -2.22
N PHE A 182 14.10 5.79 -2.49
CA PHE A 182 14.13 6.32 -3.85
C PHE A 182 15.45 6.03 -4.57
N ILE A 183 16.59 6.25 -3.91
CA ILE A 183 17.91 5.92 -4.47
C ILE A 183 18.00 4.41 -4.76
N GLY A 184 17.51 3.57 -3.85
CA GLY A 184 17.46 2.13 -4.07
C GLY A 184 16.65 1.73 -5.30
N LYS A 185 15.43 2.27 -5.45
CA LYS A 185 14.59 2.07 -6.64
C LYS A 185 15.29 2.54 -7.93
N ALA A 186 15.94 3.71 -7.88
CA ALA A 186 16.65 4.29 -9.01
C ALA A 186 17.86 3.44 -9.44
N VAL A 187 18.68 2.98 -8.49
CA VAL A 187 19.86 2.14 -8.78
C VAL A 187 19.46 0.81 -9.42
N ILE A 188 18.41 0.15 -8.91
CA ILE A 188 17.92 -1.11 -9.49
C ILE A 188 17.39 -0.89 -10.91
N THR A 189 16.55 0.12 -11.10
CA THR A 189 15.96 0.42 -12.41
C THR A 189 17.04 0.79 -13.43
N LEU A 190 17.95 1.72 -13.09
CA LEU A 190 19.02 2.14 -13.99
C LEU A 190 20.04 1.03 -14.24
N GLY A 191 20.41 0.28 -13.21
CA GLY A 191 21.28 -0.89 -13.34
C GLY A 191 20.71 -1.93 -14.30
N MET A 192 19.40 -2.19 -14.23
CA MET A 192 18.73 -3.08 -15.17
C MET A 192 18.63 -2.51 -16.59
N GLY A 193 18.48 -1.19 -16.73
CA GLY A 193 18.59 -0.52 -18.03
C GLY A 193 19.97 -0.71 -18.67
N VAL A 194 21.04 -0.59 -17.89
CA VAL A 194 22.43 -0.78 -18.38
C VAL A 194 22.66 -2.23 -18.81
N VAL A 195 22.23 -3.20 -17.99
CA VAL A 195 22.33 -4.63 -18.33
C VAL A 195 21.54 -4.95 -19.61
N ALA A 196 20.30 -4.44 -19.71
CA ALA A 196 19.49 -4.60 -20.91
C ALA A 196 20.14 -3.97 -22.13
N PHE A 197 20.77 -2.80 -21.99
CA PHE A 197 21.50 -2.15 -23.07
C PHE A 197 22.66 -3.03 -23.57
N PHE A 198 23.51 -3.54 -22.69
CA PHE A 198 24.64 -4.39 -23.11
C PHE A 198 24.18 -5.70 -23.78
N TYR A 199 23.08 -6.28 -23.30
CA TYR A 199 22.52 -7.50 -23.87
C TYR A 199 21.87 -7.25 -25.24
N PHE A 200 20.96 -6.29 -25.35
CA PHE A 200 20.22 -6.03 -26.60
C PHE A 200 21.02 -5.27 -27.67
N SER A 201 22.10 -4.57 -27.30
CA SER A 201 23.04 -3.98 -28.26
C SER A 201 24.02 -4.99 -28.87
N GLY A 202 24.01 -6.24 -28.38
CA GLY A 202 24.91 -7.29 -28.86
C GLY A 202 26.36 -7.17 -28.36
N GLN A 203 26.63 -6.25 -27.43
CA GLN A 203 27.94 -6.10 -26.79
C GLN A 203 28.25 -7.20 -25.76
N TRP A 204 27.21 -7.78 -25.16
CA TRP A 204 27.32 -8.91 -24.24
C TRP A 204 26.76 -10.18 -24.89
N VAL A 205 27.68 -11.06 -25.28
CA VAL A 205 27.36 -12.33 -25.93
C VAL A 205 27.41 -13.42 -24.86
N VAL A 206 26.28 -14.09 -24.63
CA VAL A 206 26.17 -15.21 -23.69
C VAL A 206 26.25 -16.51 -24.48
N ASP A 207 27.26 -17.33 -24.19
CA ASP A 207 27.43 -18.63 -24.85
C ASP A 207 26.20 -19.52 -24.62
N GLY A 208 25.65 -20.07 -25.70
CA GLY A 208 24.44 -20.91 -25.67
C GLY A 208 23.11 -20.18 -25.86
N ILE A 209 23.10 -18.84 -25.97
CA ILE A 209 21.88 -18.07 -26.30
C ILE A 209 22.01 -17.50 -27.72
N PRO A 210 21.07 -17.77 -28.64
CA PRO A 210 21.12 -17.22 -29.99
C PRO A 210 21.04 -15.70 -29.94
N ARG A 211 21.94 -15.03 -30.69
CA ARG A 211 21.93 -13.58 -30.82
C ARG A 211 20.62 -13.16 -31.47
N VAL A 212 19.88 -12.29 -30.79
CA VAL A 212 18.66 -11.69 -31.35
C VAL A 212 19.07 -10.39 -32.04
N GLU A 213 19.13 -10.40 -33.37
CA GLU A 213 19.31 -9.18 -34.14
C GLU A 213 18.01 -8.38 -34.14
N LEU A 214 17.92 -7.39 -33.25
CA LEU A 214 16.76 -6.50 -33.17
C LEU A 214 17.02 -5.22 -33.96
N TYR A 215 16.15 -4.94 -34.94
CA TYR A 215 16.14 -3.65 -35.64
C TYR A 215 15.85 -2.47 -34.69
N TYR A 216 15.04 -2.71 -33.66
CA TYR A 216 14.70 -1.72 -32.62
C TYR A 216 15.08 -2.22 -31.21
N TYR A 217 16.39 -2.36 -30.95
CA TYR A 217 16.91 -2.84 -29.65
C TYR A 217 16.53 -1.96 -28.44
N PHE A 218 16.12 -0.70 -28.66
CA PHE A 218 15.67 0.19 -27.57
C PHE A 218 14.29 -0.17 -27.00
N VAL A 219 13.41 -0.79 -27.79
CA VAL A 219 12.06 -1.18 -27.34
C VAL A 219 12.11 -2.13 -26.15
N PRO A 220 12.82 -3.28 -26.21
CA PRO A 220 12.92 -4.17 -25.06
C PRO A 220 13.64 -3.52 -23.87
N ILE A 221 14.58 -2.60 -24.08
CA ILE A 221 15.24 -1.86 -23.00
C ILE A 221 14.23 -0.99 -22.24
N ILE A 222 13.38 -0.25 -22.95
CA ILE A 222 12.32 0.56 -22.32
C ILE A 222 11.34 -0.32 -21.55
N LEU A 223 10.96 -1.48 -22.10
CA LEU A 223 10.10 -2.43 -21.41
C LEU A 223 10.75 -2.98 -20.13
N VAL A 224 12.05 -3.31 -20.16
CA VAL A 224 12.80 -3.73 -18.97
C VAL A 224 12.91 -2.61 -17.95
N LEU A 225 13.12 -1.36 -18.37
CA LEU A 225 13.15 -0.20 -17.47
C LEU A 225 11.81 -0.01 -16.76
N ILE A 226 10.70 -0.03 -17.50
CA ILE A 226 9.35 0.11 -16.92
C ILE A 226 9.04 -1.07 -16.00
N GLY A 227 9.31 -2.30 -16.44
CA GLY A 227 9.06 -3.50 -15.67
C GLY A 227 9.89 -3.56 -14.38
N SER A 228 11.19 -3.25 -14.46
CA SER A 228 12.08 -3.22 -13.30
C SER A 228 11.69 -2.13 -12.31
N TYR A 229 11.22 -0.97 -12.76
CA TYR A 229 10.69 0.07 -11.87
C TYR A 229 9.49 -0.45 -11.06
N PHE A 230 8.48 -1.04 -11.70
CA PHE A 230 7.31 -1.57 -10.99
C PHE A 230 7.67 -2.68 -10.01
N VAL A 231 8.57 -3.59 -10.40
CA VAL A 231 9.03 -4.66 -9.51
C VAL A 231 9.78 -4.06 -8.32
N ALA A 232 10.70 -3.12 -8.55
CA ALA A 232 11.43 -2.44 -7.48
C ALA A 232 10.47 -1.68 -6.56
N ASP A 233 9.47 -0.98 -7.10
CA ASP A 233 8.46 -0.26 -6.33
C ASP A 233 7.73 -1.20 -5.34
N LEU A 234 7.20 -2.32 -5.84
CA LEU A 234 6.49 -3.32 -5.04
C LEU A 234 7.36 -3.93 -3.94
N PHE A 235 8.64 -4.21 -4.22
CA PHE A 235 9.55 -4.74 -3.19
C PHE A 235 9.87 -3.70 -2.12
N PHE A 236 10.07 -2.45 -2.52
CA PHE A 236 10.40 -1.36 -1.60
C PHE A 236 9.21 -0.91 -0.75
N ASP A 237 7.97 -1.16 -1.17
CA ASP A 237 6.79 -0.94 -0.33
C ASP A 237 6.86 -1.73 0.99
N VAL A 238 7.44 -2.95 0.95
CA VAL A 238 7.69 -3.76 2.15
C VAL A 238 8.69 -3.08 3.10
N TYR A 239 9.73 -2.44 2.53
CA TYR A 239 10.71 -1.69 3.32
C TYR A 239 10.12 -0.41 3.91
N GLU A 240 9.28 0.31 3.16
CA GLU A 240 8.57 1.48 3.67
C GLU A 240 7.69 1.09 4.88
N MET A 241 6.95 -0.02 4.76
CA MET A 241 6.16 -0.57 5.85
C MET A 241 7.01 -0.98 7.06
N ALA A 242 8.22 -1.48 6.83
CA ALA A 242 9.18 -1.82 7.89
C ALA A 242 9.66 -0.58 8.64
N VAL A 243 9.99 0.49 7.91
CA VAL A 243 10.42 1.77 8.48
C VAL A 243 9.31 2.36 9.34
N ASP A 244 8.09 2.48 8.80
CA ASP A 244 6.95 3.07 9.52
C ASP A 244 6.62 2.28 10.79
N THR A 245 6.58 0.95 10.68
CA THR A 245 6.27 0.09 11.82
C THR A 245 7.35 0.18 12.90
N THR A 246 8.62 0.10 12.51
CA THR A 246 9.75 0.18 13.44
C THR A 246 9.79 1.55 14.11
N PHE A 247 9.49 2.61 13.37
CA PHE A 247 9.45 3.96 13.88
C PHE A 247 8.32 4.15 14.92
N ILE A 248 7.10 3.67 14.63
CA ILE A 248 6.01 3.69 15.62
C ILE A 248 6.38 2.86 16.86
N CYS A 249 6.93 1.65 16.69
CA CYS A 249 7.36 0.83 17.82
C CYS A 249 8.44 1.55 18.65
N PHE A 250 9.35 2.26 18.00
CA PHE A 250 10.37 3.08 18.65
C PHE A 250 9.78 4.26 19.45
N LEU A 251 8.80 4.96 18.89
CA LEU A 251 8.12 6.03 19.62
C LEU A 251 7.38 5.48 20.84
N GLU A 252 6.67 4.35 20.70
CA GLU A 252 6.01 3.67 21.81
C GLU A 252 7.00 3.19 22.89
N ASP A 253 8.12 2.57 22.48
CA ASP A 253 9.18 2.12 23.39
C ASP A 253 9.76 3.31 24.18
N SER A 254 9.93 4.45 23.52
CA SER A 254 10.45 5.68 24.14
C SER A 254 9.46 6.34 25.11
N GLU A 255 8.16 6.20 24.92
CA GLU A 255 7.14 6.77 25.81
C GLU A 255 6.80 5.83 26.99
N GLN A 256 6.89 4.51 26.79
CA GLN A 256 6.44 3.53 27.78
C GLN A 256 7.57 2.99 28.67
N ASN A 257 8.78 2.89 28.14
CA ASN A 257 9.92 2.32 28.84
C ASN A 257 10.89 3.42 29.29
N ASP A 258 11.50 3.23 30.46
CA ASP A 258 12.42 4.19 31.09
C ASP A 258 13.84 3.63 31.23
N GLY A 259 14.05 2.38 30.79
CA GLY A 259 15.33 1.69 30.88
C GLY A 259 15.56 0.99 32.22
N SER A 260 14.60 1.08 33.17
CA SER A 260 14.67 0.36 34.44
C SER A 260 14.63 -1.17 34.27
N PRO A 261 15.05 -1.95 35.27
CA PRO A 261 14.92 -3.41 35.24
C PRO A 261 13.48 -3.90 35.03
N GLU A 262 12.50 -3.11 35.49
CA GLU A 262 11.07 -3.39 35.32
C GLU A 262 10.57 -3.06 33.90
N LYS A 263 11.11 -1.99 33.28
CA LYS A 263 10.72 -1.49 31.96
C LYS A 263 11.95 -1.18 31.08
N PRO A 264 12.68 -2.21 30.63
CA PRO A 264 13.83 -2.02 29.77
C PRO A 264 13.41 -1.63 28.35
N PHE A 265 14.21 -0.82 27.68
CA PHE A 265 14.05 -0.52 26.26
C PHE A 265 14.26 -1.77 25.40
N TYR A 266 13.38 -1.93 24.40
CA TYR A 266 13.44 -3.00 23.39
C TYR A 266 14.23 -2.61 22.15
N MET A 267 14.46 -1.31 21.95
CA MET A 267 15.22 -0.76 20.83
C MET A 267 16.66 -1.30 20.78
N SER A 268 17.23 -1.34 19.57
CA SER A 268 18.59 -1.86 19.34
C SER A 268 19.66 -1.08 20.10
N LYS A 269 20.78 -1.74 20.47
CA LYS A 269 21.92 -1.10 21.14
C LYS A 269 22.49 0.10 20.38
N ASN A 270 22.50 0.04 19.05
CA ASN A 270 22.94 1.16 18.22
C ASN A 270 22.01 2.36 18.38
N LEU A 271 20.69 2.13 18.41
CA LEU A 271 19.71 3.21 18.60
C LEU A 271 19.76 3.79 20.01
N GLN A 272 19.94 2.94 21.02
CA GLN A 272 20.20 3.35 22.41
C GLN A 272 21.43 4.28 22.48
N SER A 273 22.52 3.88 21.81
CA SER A 273 23.75 4.70 21.76
C SER A 273 23.56 6.03 21.03
N ILE A 274 22.73 6.09 19.98
CA ILE A 274 22.45 7.34 19.25
C ILE A 274 21.62 8.31 20.10
N LEU A 275 20.73 7.78 20.94
CA LEU A 275 19.86 8.57 21.81
C LEU A 275 20.45 8.82 23.20
N ASP A 276 21.64 8.30 23.48
CA ASP A 276 22.30 8.30 24.78
C ASP A 276 21.42 7.77 25.92
N VAL A 277 20.63 6.73 25.62
CA VAL A 277 19.80 6.00 26.61
C VAL A 277 20.39 4.61 26.84
N LYS A 278 20.25 4.07 28.04
CA LYS A 278 20.75 2.73 28.39
C LYS A 278 19.79 2.03 29.33
N ASN A 279 19.70 0.71 29.20
CA ASN A 279 19.02 -0.12 30.19
C ASN A 279 19.92 -0.26 31.43
N THR A 280 19.40 0.12 32.59
CA THR A 280 20.02 -0.18 33.89
C THR A 280 19.79 -1.66 34.20
N THR A 281 20.89 -2.41 34.27
CA THR A 281 20.91 -3.82 34.69
C THR A 281 20.72 -3.97 36.18
#